data_AF-A0A8B6UT04-F1
#
_entry.id   AF-A0A8B6UT04-F1
#
_cell.length_a   1.000
_cell.length_b   1.000
_cell.length_c   1.000
_cell.angle_alpha   90.00
_cell.angle_beta   90.00
_cell.angle_gamma   90.00
#
_symmetry.space_group_name_H-M   'P 1'
#
loop_
_entity.id
_entity.type
_entity.pdbx_description
1 polymer ?
#
loop_
_entity_poly.entity_id
_entity_poly.type
_entity_poly.pdbx_seq_one_letter_code
_entity_poly.pdbx_strand_id
1 'polypeptide(L)' 'MRKNNLISAVVLAFSLLAIVWGVSTFLAMMVVVLISLLIGTDSSWIFVWVGFPLSWVFATYWIVTRWNYVKSFISGRGGW' A
#
# COMPACT_ATOMS: atom_id res chain seq x y z
N MET A 1 -25.96 -5.89 20.43
CA MET A 1 -24.97 -4.93 19.90
C MET A 1 -23.96 -5.59 18.93
N ARG A 2 -24.41 -6.45 17.98
CA ARG A 2 -23.51 -7.27 17.12
C ARG A 2 -23.48 -6.82 15.65
N LYS A 3 -24.33 -5.84 15.28
CA LYS A 3 -24.64 -5.48 13.88
C LYS A 3 -23.71 -4.41 13.28
N ASN A 4 -22.95 -3.67 14.11
CA ASN A 4 -22.04 -2.59 13.67
C ASN A 4 -20.56 -3.02 13.52
N ASN A 5 -20.16 -4.17 14.08
CA ASN A 5 -18.76 -4.58 14.09
C ASN A 5 -18.25 -4.94 12.68
N LEU A 6 -19.10 -5.49 11.82
CA LEU A 6 -18.72 -5.84 10.44
C LEU A 6 -18.48 -4.60 9.58
N ILE A 7 -19.36 -3.60 9.66
CA ILE A 7 -19.20 -2.35 8.90
C ILE A 7 -17.94 -1.63 9.37
N SER A 8 -17.74 -1.52 10.69
CA SER A 8 -16.53 -0.91 11.25
C SER A 8 -15.26 -1.66 10.84
N ALA A 9 -15.26 -2.99 10.86
CA ALA A 9 -14.12 -3.80 10.42
C ALA A 9 -13.81 -3.64 8.92
N VAL A 10 -14.85 -3.59 8.08
CA VAL A 10 -14.69 -3.39 6.62
C VAL A 10 -14.13 -2.00 6.34
N VAL A 11 -14.68 -0.95 6.97
CA VAL A 11 -14.16 0.43 6.82
C VAL A 11 -12.69 0.49 7.22
N LEU A 12 -12.32 -0.13 8.34
CA LEU A 12 -10.95 -0.13 8.84
C LEU A 12 -9.99 -0.88 7.91
N ALA A 13 -10.43 -2.02 7.33
CA ALA A 13 -9.67 -2.75 6.32
C ALA A 13 -9.44 -1.91 5.05
N PHE A 14 -10.48 -1.22 4.56
CA PHE A 14 -10.34 -0.31 3.42
C PHE A 14 -9.42 0.88 3.73
N SER A 15 -9.51 1.46 4.93
CA SER A 15 -8.62 2.55 5.34
C SER A 15 -7.16 2.10 5.39
N LEU A 16 -6.88 0.92 5.95
CA LEU A 16 -5.54 0.34 5.96
C LEU A 16 -5.02 0.09 4.55
N LEU A 17 -5.85 -0.49 3.68
CA LEU A 17 -5.51 -0.72 2.28
C LEU A 17 -5.18 0.60 1.58
N ALA A 18 -5.99 1.64 1.77
CA ALA A 18 -5.76 2.96 1.18
C ALA A 18 -4.44 3.58 1.64
N ILE A 19 -4.08 3.45 2.93
CA ILE A 19 -2.80 3.95 3.45
C ILE A 19 -1.63 3.19 2.81
N VAL A 20 -1.70 1.86 2.74
CA VAL A 20 -0.65 1.03 2.12
C VAL A 20 -0.46 1.42 0.66
N TRP A 21 -1.55 1.61 -0.08
CA TRP A 21 -1.51 2.07 -1.46
C TRP A 21 -0.94 3.48 -1.61
N GLY A 22 -1.36 4.42 -0.76
CA GLY A 22 -0.85 5.78 -0.77
C GLY A 22 0.66 5.85 -0.53
N VAL A 23 1.14 5.17 0.52
CA VAL A 23 2.59 5.11 0.84
C VAL A 23 3.38 4.42 -0.27
N SER A 24 2.86 3.31 -0.81
CA SER A 24 3.52 2.58 -1.89
C SER A 24 3.63 3.40 -3.17
N THR A 25 2.58 4.12 -3.52
CA THR A 25 2.57 5.01 -4.69
C THR A 25 3.53 6.18 -4.49
N PHE A 26 3.55 6.77 -3.29
CA PHE A 26 4.48 7.84 -2.97
C PHE A 26 5.95 7.40 -3.11
N LEU A 27 6.31 6.25 -2.56
CA LEU A 27 7.66 5.68 -2.70
C LEU A 27 8.01 5.38 -4.16
N ALA A 28 7.06 4.82 -4.92
CA ALA A 28 7.25 4.57 -6.35
C ALA A 28 7.51 5.86 -7.13
N MET A 29 6.76 6.93 -6.84
CA MET A 29 6.98 8.23 -7.46
C MET A 29 8.35 8.81 -7.14
N MET A 30 8.84 8.66 -5.90
CA MET A 30 10.22 9.08 -5.57
C MET A 30 11.25 8.35 -6.41
N VAL A 31 11.11 7.03 -6.58
CA VAL A 31 12.03 6.24 -7.42
C VAL A 31 11.93 6.65 -8.88
N VAL A 32 10.72 6.87 -9.40
CA VAL A 32 10.53 7.34 -10.77
C VAL A 32 11.19 8.69 -11.01
N VAL A 33 11.02 9.65 -10.10
CA VAL A 33 11.67 10.97 -10.21
C VAL A 33 13.19 10.81 -10.28
N LEU A 34 13.77 9.95 -9.45
CA LEU A 34 15.21 9.66 -9.50
C LEU A 34 15.63 9.06 -10.85
N ILE A 35 14.85 8.12 -11.39
CA ILE A 35 15.11 7.50 -12.70
C ILE A 35 14.99 8.52 -13.83
N SER A 36 13.96 9.36 -13.82
CA SER A 36 13.77 10.44 -14.79
C SER A 36 14.94 11.42 -14.79
N LEU A 37 15.44 11.79 -13.61
CA LEU A 37 16.64 12.63 -13.47
C LEU A 37 17.89 11.95 -14.02
N LEU A 38 18.08 10.65 -13.75
CA LEU A 38 19.25 9.90 -14.24
C LEU A 38 19.26 9.71 -15.76
N ILE A 39 18.09 9.52 -16.35
CA ILE A 39 17.92 9.34 -17.81
C ILE A 39 17.84 10.71 -18.52
N GLY A 40 17.61 11.80 -17.77
CA GLY A 40 17.42 13.14 -18.34
C GLY A 40 16.16 13.25 -19.18
N THR A 41 15.06 12.62 -18.74
CA THR A 41 13.80 12.59 -19.50
C THR A 41 12.58 12.89 -18.62
N ASP A 42 11.75 13.79 -19.12
CA ASP A 42 10.50 14.19 -18.48
C ASP A 42 9.30 13.40 -19.02
N SER A 43 9.55 12.31 -19.73
CA SER A 43 8.51 11.62 -20.47
C SER A 43 7.56 10.85 -19.54
N SER A 44 6.27 11.10 -19.72
CA SER A 44 5.18 10.55 -18.91
C SER A 44 5.13 9.01 -18.91
N TRP A 45 5.76 8.36 -19.90
CA TRP A 45 5.79 6.90 -19.99
C TRP A 45 6.54 6.25 -18.83
N ILE A 46 7.56 6.90 -18.25
CA ILE A 46 8.30 6.33 -17.10
C ILE A 46 7.39 6.22 -15.88
N PHE A 47 6.55 7.22 -15.64
CA PHE A 47 5.57 7.20 -14.56
C PHE A 47 4.58 6.04 -14.72
N VAL A 48 4.11 5.79 -15.94
CA VAL A 48 3.15 4.71 -16.22
C VAL A 48 3.82 3.34 -16.16
N TRP A 49 4.96 3.16 -16.81
CA TRP A 49 5.58 1.84 -16.98
C TRP A 49 6.52 1.44 -15.84
N VAL A 50 7.04 2.39 -15.08
CA VAL A 50 7.92 2.11 -13.94
C VAL A 50 7.18 2.38 -12.64
N GLY A 51 6.55 3.54 -12.50
CA GLY A 51 5.88 3.96 -11.27
C GLY A 51 4.70 3.08 -10.88
N PHE A 52 3.82 2.76 -11.84
CA PHE A 52 2.65 1.94 -11.55
C PHE A 52 3.03 0.50 -11.13
N PRO A 53 3.91 -0.23 -11.85
CA PRO A 53 4.39 -1.54 -11.39
C PRO A 53 5.15 -1.49 -10.06
N LEU A 54 5.99 -0.46 -9.83
CA LEU A 54 6.69 -0.33 -8.55
C LEU A 54 5.72 -0.16 -7.38
N SER A 55 4.64 0.61 -7.58
CA SER A 55 3.61 0.83 -6.57
C SER A 55 2.96 -0.50 -6.16
N TRP A 56 2.68 -1.37 -7.13
CA TRP A 56 2.18 -2.72 -6.89
C TRP A 56 3.18 -3.60 -6.14
N VAL A 57 4.46 -3.56 -6.53
CA VAL A 57 5.52 -4.32 -5.85
C VAL A 57 5.64 -3.89 -4.39
N PHE A 58 5.69 -2.59 -4.12
CA PHE A 58 5.73 -2.06 -2.76
C PHE A 58 4.48 -2.44 -1.95
N ALA A 59 3.29 -2.26 -2.52
CA ALA A 59 2.06 -2.61 -1.82
C ALA A 59 2.02 -4.10 -1.46
N THR A 60 2.42 -4.98 -2.39
CA THR A 60 2.50 -6.43 -2.16
C THR A 60 3.54 -6.76 -1.10
N TYR A 61 4.72 -6.14 -1.17
CA TYR A 61 5.77 -6.32 -0.17
C TYR A 61 5.29 -5.93 1.24
N TRP A 62 4.60 -4.80 1.38
CA TRP A 62 4.03 -4.35 2.64
C TRP A 62 2.98 -5.31 3.18
N ILE A 63 2.08 -5.80 2.31
CA ILE A 63 1.05 -6.77 2.69
C ILE A 63 1.69 -8.08 3.17
N VAL A 64 2.71 -8.60 2.47
CA VAL A 64 3.38 -9.85 2.82
C VAL A 64 4.20 -9.70 4.11
N THR A 65 5.00 -8.64 4.24
CA THR A 65 5.83 -8.42 5.44
C THR A 65 5.02 -8.11 6.68
N ARG A 66 3.89 -7.41 6.55
CA ARG A 66 2.97 -7.12 7.65
C ARG A 66 1.83 -8.13 7.76
N TRP A 67 1.88 -9.24 7.03
CA TRP A 67 0.83 -10.27 7.05
C TRP A 67 0.60 -10.84 8.45
N ASN A 68 1.65 -10.98 9.26
CA ASN A 68 1.53 -11.42 10.64
C ASN A 68 0.78 -10.40 11.52
N TYR A 69 0.99 -9.10 11.31
CA TYR A 69 0.22 -8.04 11.97
C TYR A 69 -1.26 -8.08 11.55
N VAL A 70 -1.51 -8.24 10.26
CA VAL A 70 -2.88 -8.36 9.70
C VAL A 70 -3.59 -9.59 10.27
N LYS A 71 -2.93 -10.75 10.33
CA LYS A 71 -3.48 -11.96 10.99
C LYS A 71 -3.79 -11.73 12.47
N SER A 72 -2.90 -11.06 13.20
CA SER A 72 -3.13 -10.74 14.62
C SER A 72 -4.34 -9.83 14.80
N PHE A 73 -4.54 -8.88 13.90
CA PHE A 73 -5.68 -7.96 13.92
C PHE A 73 -7.00 -8.66 13.57
N ILE A 74 -7.01 -9.51 12.54
CA ILE A 74 -8.19 -10.25 12.08
C ILE A 74 -8.61 -11.34 13.07
N SER A 75 -7.63 -12.05 13.66
CA SER A 75 -7.91 -13.13 14.61
C SER A 75 -8.42 -12.65 15.98
N GLY A 76 -8.49 -11.34 16.21
CA GLY A 76 -8.95 -10.76 17.47
C GLY A 76 -8.07 -11.08 18.68
N ARG A 77 -6.90 -11.73 18.49
CA ARG A 77 -5.89 -11.98 19.53
C ARG A 77 -4.98 -10.78 19.71
N GLY A 78 -5.60 -9.63 19.90
CA GLY A 78 -4.97 -8.37 20.28
C GLY A 78 -5.64 -7.85 21.54
N GLY A 79 -5.51 -8.57 22.64
CA GLY A 79 -6.03 -8.19 23.94
C GLY A 79 -5.86 -9.32 24.93
N TRP A 80 -5.43 -8.97 26.13
CA TRP A 80 -5.29 -9.83 27.29
C TRP A 80 -6.55 -10.63 27.62
#